data_AF-A0A4U9UNT7-F1
#
_entry.id   AF-A0A4U9UNT7-F1
#
_cell.length_a   1.000
_cell.length_b   1.000
_cell.length_c   1.000
_cell.angle_alpha   90.00
_cell.angle_beta   90.00
_cell.angle_gamma   90.00
#
_symmetry.space_group_name_H-M   'P 1'
#
loop_
_entity.id
_entity.type
_entity.pdbx_description
1 polymer ?
#
loop_
_entity_poly.entity_id
_entity_poly.type
_entity_poly.pdbx_seq_one_letter_code
_entity_poly.pdbx_strand_id
1 'polypeptide(L)'
;MNSKPANRSLIVLGTIICQMGLGTIYTWSLFNQPLVDKFHWGLGDVATTFSITSFFLAFATLFAGKLQERFGIRNLTLVSGVLVGLGLIASATCNRWI
;
A
#
# COMPACT_ATOMS: atom_id res chain seq x y z
N MET A 1 -16.71 -18.82 -27.43
CA MET A 1 -15.65 -18.58 -26.43
C MET A 1 -16.30 -18.58 -25.05
N ASN A 2 -16.08 -19.62 -24.25
CA ASN A 2 -16.74 -19.85 -22.97
C ASN A 2 -16.04 -19.03 -21.87
N SER A 3 -16.49 -17.80 -21.66
CA SER A 3 -16.03 -16.93 -20.57
C SER A 3 -16.57 -17.48 -19.26
N LYS A 4 -15.79 -18.30 -18.54
CA LYS A 4 -16.12 -18.69 -17.16
C LYS A 4 -16.55 -17.44 -16.40
N PRO A 5 -17.72 -17.41 -15.73
CA PRO A 5 -18.10 -16.25 -14.94
C PRO A 5 -17.03 -16.07 -13.88
N ALA A 6 -16.20 -15.03 -14.01
CA ALA A 6 -15.28 -14.66 -12.95
C ALA A 6 -16.14 -14.51 -11.69
N ASN A 7 -15.86 -15.32 -10.66
CA ASN A 7 -16.65 -15.35 -9.44
C ASN A 7 -16.71 -13.93 -8.87
N ARG A 8 -17.81 -13.20 -9.13
CA ARG A 8 -17.96 -11.78 -8.76
C ARG A 8 -17.68 -11.57 -7.28
N SER A 9 -18.08 -12.51 -6.44
CA SER A 9 -17.80 -12.54 -5.00
C SER A 9 -16.31 -12.47 -4.67
N LEU A 10 -15.46 -13.12 -5.47
CA LEU A 10 -14.01 -13.16 -5.28
C LEU A 10 -13.34 -11.84 -5.66
N ILE A 11 -13.87 -11.16 -6.70
CA ILE A 11 -13.46 -9.81 -7.06
C ILE A 11 -13.85 -8.81 -5.97
N VAL A 12 -15.10 -8.88 -5.48
CA VAL A 12 -15.59 -8.02 -4.39
C VAL A 12 -14.74 -8.18 -3.14
N LEU A 13 -14.42 -9.42 -2.76
CA LEU A 13 -13.59 -9.71 -1.59
C LEU A 13 -12.17 -9.15 -1.76
N GLY A 14 -11.58 -9.28 -2.95
CA GLY A 14 -10.30 -8.64 -3.28
C GLY A 14 -10.35 -7.12 -3.14
N THR A 15 -11.40 -6.48 -3.65
CA THR A 15 -11.59 -5.02 -3.55
C THR A 15 -11.73 -4.57 -2.09
N ILE A 16 -12.45 -5.32 -1.24
CA ILE A 16 -12.58 -5.02 0.19
C ILE A 16 -11.21 -5.05 0.87
N ILE A 17 -10.40 -6.08 0.61
CA ILE A 17 -9.04 -6.20 1.17
C ILE A 17 -8.16 -5.01 0.73
N CYS A 18 -8.20 -4.63 -0.56
CA CYS A 18 -7.47 -3.47 -1.05
C CYS A 18 -7.92 -2.17 -0.36
N GLN A 19 -9.23 -1.98 -0.16
CA GLN A 19 -9.79 -0.83 0.57
C GLN A 19 -9.34 -0.79 2.03
N MET A 20 -9.23 -1.95 2.70
CA MET A 20 -8.69 -2.00 4.07
C MET A 20 -7.22 -1.53 4.12
N GLY A 21 -6.41 -1.87 3.10
CA GLY A 21 -5.03 -1.38 2.99
C GLY A 21 -4.96 0.16 2.86
N LEU A 22 -5.86 0.77 2.09
CA LEU A 22 -5.97 2.24 2.04
C LEU A 22 -6.39 2.83 3.39
N GLY A 23 -7.26 2.14 4.13
CA GLY A 23 -7.62 2.52 5.50
C GLY A 23 -6.41 2.56 6.45
N THR A 24 -5.47 1.63 6.31
CA THR A 24 -4.24 1.62 7.13
C THR A 24 -3.38 2.87 6.94
N ILE A 25 -3.31 3.41 5.71
CA ILE A 25 -2.60 4.67 5.44
C ILE A 25 -3.27 5.84 6.18
N TYR A 26 -4.60 5.87 6.23
CA TYR A 26 -5.33 6.87 7.02
C TYR A 26 -5.06 6.72 8.52
N THR A 27 -5.01 5.48 9.01
CA THR A 27 -4.69 5.19 10.42
C THR A 27 -3.24 5.56 10.78
N TRP A 28 -2.32 5.64 9.82
CA TRP A 28 -0.94 6.10 10.07
C TRP A 28 -0.88 7.44 10.80
N SER A 29 -1.77 8.39 10.47
CA SER A 29 -1.82 9.70 11.14
C SER A 29 -2.15 9.60 12.64
N LEU A 30 -2.88 8.57 13.09
CA LEU A 30 -3.15 8.31 14.51
C LEU A 30 -1.89 7.83 15.23
N PHE A 31 -0.98 7.17 14.51
CA PHE A 31 0.29 6.72 15.07
C PHE A 31 1.34 7.84 15.15
N ASN A 32 1.07 9.04 14.66
CA ASN A 32 2.03 10.14 14.69
C ASN A 32 2.51 10.46 16.11
N GLN A 33 1.60 10.59 17.08
CA GLN A 33 1.93 10.84 18.48
C GLN A 33 2.73 9.68 19.13
N PRO A 34 2.28 8.42 19.08
CA PRO A 34 3.04 7.32 19.69
C PRO A 34 4.37 7.02 18.97
N LEU A 35 4.51 7.34 17.67
CA LEU A 35 5.80 7.27 16.97
C LEU A 35 6.78 8.33 17.46
N VAL A 36 6.30 9.57 17.66
CA VAL A 36 7.08 10.66 18.26
C VAL A 36 7.54 10.28 19.67
N ASP A 37 6.65 9.73 20.49
CA ASP A 37 6.97 9.34 21.87
C ASP A 37 7.96 8.16 21.94
N LYS A 38 7.84 7.19 21.03
CA LYS A 38 8.66 5.97 21.06
C LYS A 38 10.04 6.12 20.39
N PHE A 39 10.12 6.91 19.31
CA PHE A 39 11.36 7.11 18.55
C PHE A 39 12.02 8.48 18.82
N HIS A 40 11.40 9.32 19.66
CA HIS A 40 11.82 10.71 19.94
C HIS A 40 11.97 11.57 18.67
N TRP A 41 11.30 11.19 17.58
CA TRP A 41 11.33 11.91 16.31
C TRP A 41 10.55 13.21 16.38
N GLY A 42 11.00 14.23 15.64
CA GLY A 42 10.21 15.46 15.52
C GLY A 42 8.92 15.19 14.74
N LEU A 43 7.83 15.90 15.06
CA LEU A 43 6.59 15.86 14.26
C LEU A 43 6.85 16.09 12.76
N GLY A 44 7.89 16.86 12.43
CA GLY A 44 8.36 17.07 11.06
C GLY A 44 8.87 15.81 10.36
N ASP A 45 9.54 14.89 11.04
CA ASP A 45 10.07 13.65 10.44
C ASP A 45 8.94 12.67 10.11
N VAL A 46 7.94 12.61 11.00
CA VAL A 46 6.73 11.82 10.79
C VAL A 46 5.90 12.41 9.63
N ALA A 47 5.76 13.73 9.57
CA ALA A 47 5.10 14.41 8.46
C ALA A 47 5.82 14.18 7.13
N THR A 48 7.16 14.21 7.13
CA THR A 48 7.98 13.95 5.93
C THR A 48 7.74 12.52 5.41
N THR A 49 7.68 11.53 6.30
CA THR A 49 7.36 10.14 5.94
C THR A 49 5.96 10.00 5.33
N PHE A 50 4.97 10.69 5.90
CA PHE A 50 3.61 10.72 5.36
C PHE A 50 3.54 11.42 4.00
N SER A 51 4.25 12.54 3.82
CA SER A 51 4.33 13.26 2.55
C SER A 51 4.97 12.42 1.45
N ILE A 52 6.07 11.72 1.76
CA ILE A 52 6.73 10.80 0.82
C ILE A 52 5.77 9.68 0.41
N THR A 53 5.10 9.05 1.39
CA THR A 53 4.12 7.99 1.12
C THR A 53 2.97 8.49 0.24
N SER A 54 2.42 9.66 0.55
CA SER A 54 1.33 10.27 -0.22
C SER A 54 1.77 10.66 -1.63
N PHE A 55 3.00 11.16 -1.78
CA PHE A 55 3.60 11.48 -3.09
C PHE A 55 3.74 10.23 -3.96
N PHE A 56 4.30 9.15 -3.42
CA PHE A 56 4.42 7.88 -4.15
C PHE A 56 3.06 7.25 -4.44
N LEU A 57 2.06 7.40 -3.56
CA LEU A 57 0.70 6.95 -3.81
C LEU A 57 0.08 7.70 -5.00
N ALA A 58 0.19 9.03 -5.03
CA ALA A 58 -0.28 9.84 -6.14
C ALA A 58 0.45 9.49 -7.45
N PHE A 59 1.77 9.35 -7.38
CA PHE A 59 2.60 8.94 -8.52
C PHE A 59 2.20 7.56 -9.04
N ALA A 60 2.06 6.57 -8.15
CA ALA A 60 1.62 5.23 -8.52
C ALA A 60 0.23 5.26 -9.16
N THR A 61 -0.69 6.08 -8.67
CA THR A 61 -2.05 6.23 -9.23
C THR A 61 -2.02 6.80 -10.66
N LEU A 62 -1.14 7.77 -10.94
CA LEU A 62 -0.96 8.31 -12.30
C LEU A 62 -0.50 7.23 -13.30
N PHE A 63 0.41 6.35 -12.87
CA PHE A 63 0.92 5.27 -13.72
C PHE A 63 0.02 4.03 -13.74
N ALA A 64 -0.78 3.81 -12.69
CA ALA A 64 -1.61 2.61 -12.54
C ALA A 64 -2.54 2.38 -13.72
N GLY A 65 -3.16 3.45 -14.26
CA GLY A 65 -4.06 3.33 -15.41
C GLY A 65 -3.35 2.81 -16.67
N LYS A 66 -2.19 3.40 -17.01
CA LYS A 66 -1.39 2.96 -18.17
C LYS A 66 -0.81 1.56 -17.99
N LEU A 67 -0.39 1.24 -16.77
CA LEU A 67 0.18 -0.07 -16.43
C LEU A 67 -0.90 -1.16 -16.44
N GLN A 68 -2.12 -0.84 -16.01
CA GLN A 68 -3.28 -1.72 -16.06
C GLN A 68 -3.68 -2.03 -17.52
N GLU A 69 -3.65 -1.04 -18.41
CA GLU A 69 -3.92 -1.22 -19.84
C GLU A 69 -2.89 -2.14 -20.51
N ARG A 70 -1.60 -2.01 -20.16
CA ARG A 70 -0.51 -2.77 -20.79
C ARG A 70 -0.34 -4.19 -20.22
N PHE A 71 -0.43 -4.37 -18.91
CA PHE A 71 -0.14 -5.66 -18.25
C PHE A 71 -1.39 -6.44 -17.82
N GLY A 72 -2.57 -5.81 -17.90
CA GLY A 72 -3.82 -6.38 -17.40
C GLY A 72 -3.92 -6.34 -15.87
N ILE A 73 -5.14 -6.14 -15.38
CA ILE A 73 -5.41 -5.94 -13.95
C ILE A 73 -4.93 -7.11 -13.07
N ARG A 74 -5.02 -8.35 -13.56
CA ARG A 74 -4.68 -9.55 -12.79
C ARG A 74 -3.18 -9.64 -12.47
N ASN A 75 -2.32 -9.40 -13.46
CA ASN A 75 -0.87 -9.44 -13.25
C ASN A 75 -0.42 -8.22 -12.45
N LEU A 76 -1.03 -7.06 -12.70
CA LEU A 76 -0.73 -5.84 -11.95
C LEU A 76 -1.02 -6.01 -10.45
N THR A 77 -2.18 -6.56 -10.08
CA THR A 77 -2.55 -6.79 -8.67
C THR A 77 -1.66 -7.84 -7.99
N LEU A 78 -1.25 -8.89 -8.72
CA LEU A 78 -0.32 -9.90 -8.18
C LEU A 78 1.06 -9.29 -7.90
N VAL A 79 1.61 -8.54 -8.86
CA VAL A 79 2.92 -7.90 -8.71
C VAL A 79 2.89 -6.86 -7.60
N SER A 80 1.85 -6.02 -7.51
CA SER A 80 1.73 -5.03 -6.44
C SER A 80 1.59 -5.68 -5.06
N GLY A 81 0.81 -6.76 -4.93
CA GLY A 81 0.68 -7.50 -3.68
C GLY A 81 2.00 -8.11 -3.20
N VAL A 82 2.77 -8.71 -4.11
CA VAL A 82 4.10 -9.26 -3.79
C VAL A 82 5.08 -8.13 -3.40
N LEU A 83 5.08 -7.03 -4.16
CA LEU A 83 5.95 -5.88 -3.88
C LEU A 83 5.67 -5.27 -2.50
N VAL A 84 4.39 -5.09 -2.15
CA VAL A 84 3.96 -4.59 -0.85
C VAL A 84 4.32 -5.56 0.27
N GLY A 85 4.10 -6.87 0.06
CA GLY A 85 4.48 -7.90 1.03
C GLY A 85 5.98 -7.90 1.33
N LEU A 86 6.81 -7.82 0.28
CA LEU A 86 8.26 -7.70 0.42
C LEU A 86 8.68 -6.40 1.11
N GLY A 87 8.03 -5.28 0.76
CA GLY A 87 8.27 -3.99 1.40
C GLY A 87 7.98 -4.00 2.90
N LEU A 88 6.86 -4.63 3.32
CA LEU A 88 6.52 -4.79 4.73
C LEU A 88 7.52 -5.66 5.49
N ILE A 89 7.95 -6.77 4.89
CA ILE A 89 8.98 -7.64 5.49
C ILE A 89 10.29 -6.87 5.66
N ALA A 90 10.72 -6.15 4.63
CA ALA A 90 11.92 -5.32 4.67
C ALA A 90 11.83 -4.26 5.78
N SER A 91 10.70 -3.56 5.86
CA SER A 91 10.45 -2.54 6.89
C SER A 91 10.46 -3.13 8.30
N ALA A 92 9.91 -4.34 8.49
CA ALA A 92 9.95 -5.05 9.77
C ALA A 92 11.37 -5.49 10.16
N THR A 93 12.18 -5.90 9.18
CA THR A 93 13.58 -6.30 9.44
C THR A 93 14.52 -5.12 9.67
N CYS A 94 14.15 -3.90 9.27
CA CYS A 94 14.95 -2.69 9.50
C CYS A 94 15.14 -2.41 11.00
N ASN A 95 14.23 -2.87 11.86
CA ASN A 95 14.34 -2.73 13.32
C ASN A 95 15.32 -3.73 13.98
N ARG A 96 15.98 -4.63 13.22
CA ARG A 96 16.88 -5.64 13.81
C ARG A 96 18.34 -5.17 13.95
N TRP A 97 18.68 -3.98 13.46
CA TRP A 97 20.06 -3.48 13.40
C TRP A 97 20.32 -2.14 14.12
N ILE A 98 19.36 -1.67 14.93
CA ILE A 98 19.53 -0.56 15.88
C ILE A 98 19.31 -1.12 17.28
#